data_AF-A0A350HCZ9-F1
#
_entry.id   AF-A0A350HCZ9-F1
#
_cell.length_a   1.000
_cell.length_b   1.000
_cell.length_c   1.000
_cell.angle_alpha   90.00
_cell.angle_beta   90.00
_cell.angle_gamma   90.00
#
_symmetry.space_group_name_H-M   'P 1'
#
loop_
_entity.id
_entity.type
_entity.pdbx_description
1 polymer ?
#
loop_
_entity_poly.entity_id
_entity_poly.type
_entity_poly.pdbx_seq_one_letter_code
_entity_poly.pdbx_strand_id
1 'polypeptide(L)'
;QNTTIEQMKMMLTRIGHHSKLCITGDPSQVDLPRSQTSGLSHAGRILQNVNDISHTTFDNSHVVRHRLIQKIIQAYDKDHK
;
A
#
# COMPACT_ATOMS: atom_id res chain seq x y z
N GLN A 1 -1.24 -0.52 -3.84
CA GLN A 1 -2.15 -0.76 -4.97
C GLN A 1 -3.02 0.47 -5.18
N ASN A 2 -3.00 1.03 -6.39
CA ASN A 2 -3.86 2.13 -6.80
C ASN A 2 -5.17 1.58 -7.37
N THR A 3 -6.10 1.25 -6.48
CA THR A 3 -7.38 0.62 -6.84
C THR A 3 -8.52 1.38 -6.21
N THR A 4 -9.67 1.45 -6.90
CA THR A 4 -10.93 1.89 -6.27
C THR A 4 -11.46 0.84 -5.31
N ILE A 5 -12.49 1.19 -4.52
CA ILE A 5 -13.19 0.25 -3.64
C ILE A 5 -13.75 -0.93 -4.45
N GLU A 6 -14.40 -0.66 -5.59
CA GLU A 6 -14.99 -1.71 -6.43
C GLU A 6 -13.94 -2.65 -7.01
N GLN A 7 -12.80 -2.12 -7.47
CA GLN A 7 -11.69 -2.92 -7.97
C GLN A 7 -11.06 -3.79 -6.86
N MET A 8 -10.87 -3.22 -5.67
CA MET A 8 -10.34 -3.95 -4.52
C MET A 8 -11.28 -5.08 -4.10
N LYS A 9 -12.59 -4.80 -3.99
CA LYS A 9 -13.62 -5.80 -3.70
C LYS A 9 -13.60 -6.93 -4.75
N MET A 10 -13.58 -6.56 -6.03
CA MET A 10 -13.52 -7.52 -7.14
C MET A 10 -12.29 -8.43 -7.05
N MET A 11 -11.13 -7.91 -6.67
CA MET A 11 -9.92 -8.71 -6.49
C MET A 11 -10.04 -9.67 -5.30
N LEU A 12 -10.44 -9.16 -4.13
CA LEU A 12 -10.52 -9.93 -2.88
C LEU A 12 -11.48 -11.13 -3.00
N THR A 13 -12.57 -10.98 -3.75
CA THR A 13 -13.57 -12.05 -3.91
C THR A 13 -13.21 -13.08 -4.99
N ARG A 14 -12.06 -12.95 -5.65
CA ARG A 14 -11.61 -13.91 -6.68
C ARG A 14 -10.66 -14.98 -6.15
N ILE A 15 -10.31 -14.94 -4.86
CA ILE A 15 -9.44 -15.93 -4.23
C ILE A 15 -10.13 -17.30 -4.22
N GLY A 16 -9.43 -18.33 -4.72
CA GLY A 16 -9.94 -19.70 -4.79
C GLY A 16 -9.49 -20.58 -3.62
N HIS A 17 -9.98 -21.82 -3.57
CA HIS A 17 -9.50 -22.79 -2.58
C HIS A 17 -7.99 -23.03 -2.69
N HIS A 18 -7.32 -23.23 -1.55
CA HIS A 18 -5.87 -23.46 -1.45
C HIS A 18 -4.99 -22.34 -2.04
N SER A 19 -5.52 -21.12 -2.16
CA SER A 19 -4.74 -19.97 -2.64
C SER A 19 -4.46 -18.96 -1.52
N LYS A 20 -3.46 -18.11 -1.75
CA LYS A 20 -3.10 -16.98 -0.88
C LYS A 20 -3.03 -15.73 -1.73
N LEU A 21 -3.54 -14.61 -1.20
CA LEU A 21 -3.47 -13.30 -1.84
C LEU A 21 -2.66 -12.37 -0.95
N CYS A 22 -1.65 -11.72 -1.53
CA CYS A 22 -0.88 -10.66 -0.87
C CYS A 22 -1.11 -9.35 -1.62
N ILE A 23 -1.58 -8.34 -0.91
CA ILE A 23 -1.83 -7.00 -1.45
C ILE A 23 -0.82 -6.06 -0.81
N THR A 24 -0.02 -5.41 -1.65
CA THR A 24 1.00 -4.45 -1.22
C THR A 24 0.67 -3.04 -1.68
N GLY A 25 1.06 -2.03 -0.90
CA GLY A 25 0.92 -0.64 -1.31
C GLY A 25 1.31 0.33 -0.22
N ASP A 26 1.56 1.56 -0.64
CA ASP A 26 1.79 2.69 0.23
C ASP A 26 0.50 3.52 0.32
N PRO A 27 -0.18 3.58 1.49
CA PRO A 27 -1.40 4.36 1.67
C PRO A 27 -1.21 5.87 1.44
N SER A 28 0.03 6.39 1.52
CA SER A 28 0.35 7.80 1.27
C SER A 28 0.46 8.13 -0.23
N GLN A 29 0.62 7.13 -1.09
CA GLN A 29 0.78 7.28 -2.54
C GLN A 29 -0.47 6.78 -3.26
N VAL A 30 -1.53 7.58 -3.25
CA VAL A 30 -2.77 7.28 -3.96
C VAL A 30 -2.76 7.95 -5.34
N ASP A 31 -2.53 7.14 -6.37
CA ASP A 31 -2.60 7.58 -7.77
C ASP A 31 -3.95 7.20 -8.38
N LEU A 32 -4.99 7.90 -7.94
CA LEU A 32 -6.36 7.75 -8.44
C LEU A 32 -6.90 9.11 -8.89
N PRO A 33 -7.85 9.15 -9.84
CA PRO A 33 -8.55 10.38 -10.20
C PRO A 33 -9.09 11.11 -8.97
N ARG A 34 -9.03 12.44 -8.98
CA ARG A 34 -9.54 13.28 -7.90
C ARG A 34 -10.97 12.87 -7.55
N SER A 35 -11.24 12.76 -6.24
CA SER A 35 -12.52 12.30 -5.63
C SER A 35 -12.72 10.79 -5.50
N GLN A 36 -11.81 9.94 -5.98
CA GLN A 36 -11.91 8.50 -5.72
C GLN A 36 -11.28 8.12 -4.39
N THR A 37 -12.01 7.34 -3.58
CA THR A 37 -11.46 6.75 -2.36
C THR A 37 -10.58 5.57 -2.71
N SER A 38 -9.38 5.52 -2.11
CA SER A 38 -8.47 4.37 -2.23
C SER A 38 -9.11 3.10 -1.66
N GLY A 39 -9.25 2.09 -2.51
CA GLY A 39 -9.66 0.75 -2.14
C GLY A 39 -8.67 0.08 -1.19
N LEU A 40 -7.37 0.38 -1.29
CA LEU A 40 -6.35 -0.12 -0.36
C LEU A 40 -6.60 0.38 1.06
N SER A 41 -6.72 1.71 1.23
CA SER A 41 -6.96 2.32 2.55
C SER A 41 -8.33 1.93 3.10
N HIS A 42 -9.34 1.81 2.23
CA HIS A 42 -10.67 1.35 2.61
C HIS A 42 -10.66 -0.10 3.12
N ALA A 43 -10.10 -1.04 2.35
CA ALA A 43 -9.98 -2.45 2.73
C ALA A 43 -9.15 -2.62 4.01
N GLY A 44 -8.04 -1.88 4.13
CA GLY A 44 -7.20 -1.84 5.32
C GLY A 44 -7.94 -1.47 6.61
N ARG A 45 -9.02 -0.69 6.52
CA ARG A 45 -9.88 -0.31 7.65
C ARG A 45 -11.01 -1.32 7.91
N ILE A 46 -11.72 -1.75 6.87
CA ILE A 46 -12.93 -2.58 7.06
C ILE A 46 -12.61 -4.06 7.33
N LEU A 47 -11.42 -4.53 6.96
CA LEU A 47 -11.02 -5.93 7.12
C LEU A 47 -10.21 -6.21 8.39
N GLN A 48 -9.99 -5.20 9.25
CA GLN A 48 -9.13 -5.31 10.44
C GLN A 48 -9.54 -6.42 11.41
N ASN A 49 -10.83 -6.76 11.46
CA ASN A 49 -11.38 -7.74 12.39
C ASN A 49 -11.70 -9.09 11.70
N VAL A 50 -11.19 -9.32 10.50
CA VAL A 50 -11.38 -10.60 9.79
C VAL A 50 -10.24 -11.54 10.18
N ASN A 51 -10.57 -12.62 10.88
CA ASN A 51 -9.59 -13.53 11.51
C ASN A 51 -8.55 -14.11 10.53
N ASP A 52 -8.92 -14.34 9.27
CA ASP A 52 -8.05 -14.95 8.26
C ASP A 52 -7.21 -13.94 7.46
N ILE A 53 -7.28 -12.65 7.81
CA ILE A 53 -6.55 -11.57 7.13
C ILE A 53 -5.53 -10.95 8.08
N SER A 54 -4.27 -10.93 7.65
CA SER A 54 -3.19 -10.27 8.36
C SER A 54 -2.84 -8.94 7.71
N HIS A 55 -2.56 -7.93 8.54
CA HIS A 55 -2.04 -6.63 8.12
C HIS A 55 -0.58 -6.50 8.57
N THR A 56 0.31 -6.21 7.64
CA THR A 56 1.73 -5.94 7.93
C THR A 56 2.07 -4.54 7.42
N THR A 57 2.46 -3.66 8.34
CA THR A 57 2.87 -2.29 8.02
C THR A 57 4.39 -2.20 8.09
N PHE A 58 4.99 -1.65 7.04
CA PHE A 58 6.41 -1.33 7.00
C PHE A 58 6.59 0.17 7.23
N ASP A 59 7.63 0.51 7.97
CA ASP A 59 8.08 1.89 8.17
C ASP A 59 9.46 2.12 7.51
N ASN A 60 10.01 3.33 7.68
CA ASN A 60 11.31 3.70 7.13
C ASN A 60 12.48 2.81 7.59
N SER A 61 12.38 2.16 8.77
CA SER A 61 13.43 1.27 9.27
C SER A 61 13.54 -0.03 8.46
N HIS A 62 12.46 -0.41 7.77
CA HIS A 62 12.43 -1.60 6.93
C HIS A 62 12.98 -1.37 5.51
N VAL A 63 13.30 -0.11 5.17
CA VAL A 63 13.72 0.24 3.80
C VAL A 63 15.23 0.21 3.66
N VAL A 64 15.75 -0.85 3.06
CA VAL A 64 17.17 -0.95 2.68
C VAL A 64 17.37 -0.24 1.35
N ARG A 65 18.13 0.86 1.36
CA ARG A 65 18.48 1.63 0.16
C ARG A 65 19.96 1.54 -0.11
N HIS A 66 20.32 1.45 -1.39
CA HIS A 66 21.72 1.56 -1.81
C HIS A 66 22.31 2.92 -1.39
N ARG A 67 23.60 2.95 -1.02
CA ARG A 67 24.28 4.16 -0.51
C ARG A 67 24.15 5.37 -1.45
N LEU A 68 24.17 5.14 -2.76
CA LEU A 68 23.97 6.21 -3.75
C LEU A 68 22.57 6.82 -3.66
N ILE A 69 21.52 5.99 -3.50
CA ILE A 69 20.14 6.46 -3.41
C ILE A 69 19.94 7.29 -2.14
N GLN A 70 20.55 6.89 -1.03
CA GLN A 70 20.51 7.71 0.20
C GLN A 70 21.14 9.09 0.00
N LYS A 71 22.28 9.17 -0.71
CA LYS A 71 22.91 10.46 -1.05
C LYS A 71 22.01 11.33 -1.93
N ILE A 72 21.32 10.73 -2.91
CA ILE A 72 20.38 11.44 -3.78
C ILE A 72 19.22 12.01 -2.94
N ILE A 73 18.58 11.19 -2.10
CA ILE A 73 17.47 11.63 -1.23
C ILE A 73 17.93 12.79 -0.34
N GLN A 74 19.10 12.67 0.30
CA GLN A 74 19.66 13.74 1.15
C GLN A 74 19.94 15.04 0.38
N ALA A 75 20.25 14.96 -0.92
CA ALA A 75 20.45 16.16 -1.74
C ALA A 75 19.12 16.88 -1.99
N TYR A 76 18.06 16.14 -2.35
CA TYR A 76 16.71 16.70 -2.52
C TYR A 76 16.12 17.25 -1.21
N ASP A 77 16.31 16.54 -0.09
CA ASP A 77 15.82 17.00 1.23
C ASP A 77 16.46 18.31 1.69
N LYS A 78 17.68 18.63 1.21
CA LYS A 78 18.37 19.89 1.48
C LYS A 78 17.90 21.04 0.61
N ASP A 79 17.46 20.76 -0.61
CA ASP A 79 16.96 21.77 -1.55
C ASP A 79 15.53 22.22 -1.20
N HIS A 80 14.71 21.28 -0.72
CA HIS A 80 13.35 21.55 -0.26
C HIS A 80 13.24 22.20 1.14
N LYS A 81 14.38 22.58 1.75
CA LYS A 81 14.46 23.31 3.03
C LYS A 81 14.97 24.73 2.83
#